data_AF-A0A6L6X2N7-F1
#
_entry.id   AF-A0A6L6X2N7-F1
#
_cell.length_a   1.000
_cell.length_b   1.000
_cell.length_c   1.000
_cell.angle_alpha   90.00
_cell.angle_beta   90.00
_cell.angle_gamma   90.00
#
_symmetry.space_group_name_H-M   'P 1'
#
loop_
_entity.id
_entity.type
_entity.pdbx_description
1 polymer ?
#
loop_
_entity_poly.entity_id
_entity_poly.type
_entity_poly.pdbx_seq_one_letter_code
_entity_poly.pdbx_strand_id
1 'polypeptide(L)' 'MSATTAELNATATRVYATYTGHLNCCPPCQRTDYCPKGTRLRLSWKRAQGAAIRALRERTGDTR' A
#
# COMPACT_ATOMS: atom_id res chain seq x y z
N MET A 1 -17.30 3.17 -13.01
CA MET A 1 -17.39 2.02 -12.10
C MET A 1 -16.40 2.25 -10.98
N SER A 2 -16.83 2.17 -9.72
CA SER A 2 -15.91 2.22 -8.57
C SER A 2 -15.22 0.86 -8.43
N ALA A 3 -13.93 0.86 -8.11
CA ALA A 3 -13.19 -0.38 -7.86
C ALA A 3 -13.81 -1.14 -6.68
N THR A 4 -13.98 -2.44 -6.84
CA THR A 4 -14.46 -3.34 -5.79
C THR A 4 -13.44 -3.45 -4.66
N THR A 5 -13.90 -3.85 -3.46
CA THR A 5 -13.01 -4.12 -2.32
C THR A 5 -11.91 -5.13 -2.66
N ALA A 6 -12.23 -6.14 -3.49
CA ALA A 6 -11.27 -7.15 -3.95
C ALA A 6 -10.17 -6.54 -4.83
N GLU A 7 -10.52 -5.67 -5.78
CA GLU A 7 -9.56 -4.97 -6.64
C GLU A 7 -8.68 -4.00 -5.85
N LEU A 8 -9.24 -3.31 -4.86
CA LEU A 8 -8.50 -2.41 -3.97
C LEU A 8 -7.51 -3.19 -3.09
N ASN A 9 -7.93 -4.34 -2.54
CA ASN A 9 -7.04 -5.24 -1.81
C ASN A 9 -5.92 -5.80 -2.70
N ALA A 10 -6.25 -6.27 -3.91
CA ALA A 10 -5.25 -6.77 -4.85
C ALA A 10 -4.23 -5.69 -5.22
N THR A 11 -4.69 -4.45 -5.38
CA THR A 11 -3.83 -3.28 -5.62
C THR A 11 -2.91 -3.01 -4.43
N ALA A 12 -3.46 -2.99 -3.21
CA ALA A 12 -2.67 -2.79 -1.99
C ALA A 12 -1.59 -3.88 -1.84
N THR A 13 -1.92 -5.15 -2.10
CA THR A 13 -0.98 -6.27 -2.06
C THR A 13 0.12 -6.14 -3.10
N ARG A 14 -0.21 -5.77 -4.36
CA ARG A 14 0.80 -5.56 -5.42
C ARG A 14 1.77 -4.43 -5.06
N VAL A 15 1.25 -3.30 -4.58
CA VAL A 15 2.09 -2.15 -4.20
C VAL A 15 2.95 -2.49 -2.97
N TYR A 16 2.41 -3.27 -2.02
CA TYR A 16 3.17 -3.78 -0.89
C TYR A 16 4.32 -4.68 -1.33
N ALA A 17 4.07 -5.63 -2.24
CA ALA A 17 5.12 -6.52 -2.78
C ALA A 17 6.23 -5.73 -3.49
N THR A 18 5.89 -4.70 -4.25
CA THR A 18 6.87 -3.81 -4.88
C THR A 18 7.68 -3.02 -3.84
N TYR A 19 7.02 -2.54 -2.78
CA TYR A 19 7.69 -1.85 -1.68
C TYR A 19 8.68 -2.75 -0.94
N THR A 20 8.26 -3.96 -0.55
CA THR A 20 9.14 -4.91 0.16
C THR A 20 10.27 -5.41 -0.73
N GLY A 21 10.00 -5.68 -2.01
CA GLY A 21 11.03 -6.01 -2.99
C GLY A 21 12.09 -4.89 -3.11
N HIS A 22 11.67 -3.62 -3.10
CA HIS A 22 12.61 -2.51 -3.10
C HIS A 22 13.44 -2.43 -1.82
N LEU A 23 12.83 -2.60 -0.65
CA LEU A 23 13.57 -2.63 0.62
C LEU A 23 14.66 -3.71 0.63
N ASN A 24 14.34 -4.88 0.08
CA ASN A 24 15.25 -6.02 0.04
C ASN A 24 16.39 -5.88 -0.97
N CYS A 25 16.27 -5.01 -1.97
CA CYS A 25 17.27 -4.88 -3.04
C CYS A 25 17.98 -3.52 -3.07
N CYS A 26 17.55 -2.54 -2.27
CA CYS A 26 18.09 -1.19 -2.31
C CYS A 26 19.11 -0.98 -1.17
N PRO A 27 20.42 -0.83 -1.47
CA PRO A 27 21.42 -0.63 -0.43
C PRO A 27 21.15 0.61 0.44
N PRO A 28 20.67 1.75 -0.10
CA PRO A 28 20.16 2.83 0.74
C PRO A 28 19.08 2.38 1.71
N CYS A 29 18.03 1.67 1.29
CA CYS A 29 17.00 1.17 2.22
C CYS A 29 17.53 0.19 3.28
N GLN A 30 18.61 -0.54 2.97
CA GLN A 30 19.21 -1.51 3.88
C GLN A 30 20.21 -0.88 4.86
N ARG A 31 20.89 0.20 4.46
CA ARG A 31 22.03 0.79 5.18
C ARG A 31 21.77 2.18 5.72
N THR A 32 20.85 2.91 5.13
CA THR A 32 20.51 4.29 5.47
C THR A 32 19.02 4.38 5.76
N ASP A 33 18.62 5.19 6.74
CA ASP A 33 17.19 5.37 7.04
C ASP A 33 16.42 6.09 5.91
N TYR A 34 17.11 6.65 4.91
CA TYR A 34 16.50 7.46 3.87
C TYR A 34 16.73 6.93 2.44
N CYS A 35 15.64 6.51 1.81
CA CYS A 35 15.57 6.25 0.37
C CYS A 35 14.33 6.95 -0.23
N PRO A 36 14.49 7.94 -1.13
CA PRO A 36 13.36 8.63 -1.76
C PRO A 36 12.38 7.68 -2.46
N LYS A 37 12.89 6.64 -3.13
CA LYS A 37 12.07 5.64 -3.83
C LYS A 37 11.29 4.78 -2.83
N GLY A 38 11.94 4.31 -1.76
CA GLY A 38 11.29 3.59 -0.67
C GLY A 38 10.18 4.41 -0.03
N THR A 39 10.40 5.69 0.23
CA THR A 39 9.38 6.62 0.76
C THR A 39 8.18 6.75 -0.18
N ARG A 40 8.41 6.94 -1.49
CA ARG A 40 7.33 7.01 -2.48
C ARG A 40 6.52 5.72 -2.56
N LEU A 41 7.18 4.56 -2.52
CA LEU A 41 6.52 3.26 -2.51
C LEU A 41 5.71 3.03 -1.23
N ARG A 42 6.26 3.38 -0.07
CA ARG A 42 5.54 3.33 1.21
C ARG A 42 4.29 4.20 1.21
N LEU A 43 4.37 5.43 0.70
CA LEU A 43 3.22 6.33 0.58
C LEU A 43 2.16 5.78 -0.38
N SER A 44 2.58 5.18 -1.49
CA SER A 44 1.68 4.55 -2.46
C SER A 44 0.94 3.37 -1.83
N TRP A 45 1.65 2.51 -1.08
CA TRP A 45 1.04 1.41 -0.34
C TRP A 45 0.02 1.90 0.69
N LYS A 46 0.37 2.89 1.51
CA LYS A 46 -0.55 3.47 2.51
C LYS A 46 -1.83 4.01 1.88
N ARG A 47 -1.74 4.67 0.71
CA ARG A 47 -2.91 5.18 -0.02
C ARG A 47 -3.80 4.04 -0.52
N ALA A 48 -3.21 3.00 -1.11
CA ALA A 48 -3.95 1.83 -1.59
C ALA A 48 -4.62 1.06 -0.42
N GLN A 49 -3.90 0.84 0.67
CA GLN A 49 -4.42 0.21 1.88
C GLN A 49 -5.57 1.02 2.49
N GLY A 50 -5.42 2.35 2.59
CA GLY A 50 -6.48 3.23 3.08
C GLY A 50 -7.74 3.18 2.22
N ALA A 51 -7.61 3.09 0.89
CA ALA A 51 -8.75 2.91 0.00
C ALA A 51 -9.46 1.57 0.22
N ALA A 52 -8.70 0.49 0.38
CA ALA A 52 -9.26 -0.83 0.67
C ALA A 52 -9.98 -0.88 2.02
N ILE A 53 -9.41 -0.26 3.06
CA ILE A 53 -10.03 -0.17 4.39
C ILE A 53 -11.33 0.64 4.34
N ARG A 54 -11.35 1.78 3.64
CA ARG A 54 -12.58 2.57 3.48
C ARG A 54 -13.67 1.78 2.76
N ALA A 55 -13.34 1.15 1.65
CA ALA A 55 -14.29 0.29 0.93
C ALA A 55 -14.78 -0.90 1.76
N LEU A 56 -13.93 -1.45 2.64
CA LEU A 56 -14.34 -2.50 3.57
C LEU A 56 -15.34 -1.97 4.61
N ARG A 57 -15.07 -0.80 5.20
CA ARG A 57 -15.96 -0.16 6.19
C ARG A 57 -17.32 0.20 5.61
N GLU A 58 -17.32 0.78 4.40
CA GLU A 58 -18.54 1.07 3.64
C GLU A 58 -19.35 -0.20 3.37
N ARG A 59 -18.68 -1.32 3.06
CA ARG A 59 -19.33 -2.62 2.86
C ARG A 59 -19.87 -3.24 4.15
N THR A 60 -19.18 -3.09 5.27
CA THR A 60 -19.59 -3.70 6.55
C THR A 60 -20.55 -2.84 7.36
N GLY A 61 -20.88 -1.62 6.90
CA GLY A 61 -21.77 -0.71 7.62
C GLY A 61 -21.22 -0.23 8.96
N ASP A 62 -19.90 -0.37 9.18
CA ASP A 62 -19.24 0.04 10.42
C ASP A 62 -18.93 1.54 10.35
N THR A 63 -20.00 2.34 10.35
CA THR A 63 -19.99 3.75 10.73
C THR A 63 -20.02 3.81 12.25
N ARG A 64 -18.86 3.66 12.88
CA ARG A 64 -18.68 4.05 14.28
C ARG A 64 -18.13 5.45 14.38
#